data_AF-A0A6G8AY09-F1
#
_entry.id   AF-A0A6G8AY09-F1
#
_cell.length_a   1.000
_cell.length_b   1.000
_cell.length_c   1.000
_cell.angle_alpha   90.00
_cell.angle_beta   90.00
_cell.angle_gamma   90.00
#
_symmetry.space_group_name_H-M   'P 1'
#
loop_
_entity.id
_entity.type
_entity.pdbx_description
1 polymer ?
#
loop_
_entity_poly.entity_id
_entity_poly.type
_entity_poly.pdbx_seq_one_letter_code
_entity_poly.pdbx_strand_id
1 'polypeptide(L)'
;MNDIINNLMKADVNVIQLYSALKQAALIDEVPPAIKKPVISEYDEKAHLNLGNAFLLLKNKINDLLKVLYKYDLVDMYGNGVVGIEYWLINALDFKTLKSTYNNQLSVCNKTITKIQEIVILNGLMERK
;
A
#
# COMPACT_ATOMS: atom_id res chain seq x y z
N MET A 1 -13.12 -9.90 -9.59
CA MET A 1 -11.69 -9.91 -9.19
C MET A 1 -10.88 -8.86 -9.93
N ASN A 2 -11.14 -8.61 -11.22
CA ASN A 2 -10.44 -7.58 -11.98
C ASN A 2 -10.47 -6.18 -11.33
N ASP A 3 -11.58 -5.77 -10.72
CA ASP A 3 -11.64 -4.49 -10.01
C ASP A 3 -10.69 -4.43 -8.81
N ILE A 4 -10.57 -5.53 -8.05
CA ILE A 4 -9.64 -5.63 -6.91
C ILE A 4 -8.21 -5.51 -7.42
N ILE A 5 -7.87 -6.23 -8.50
CA ILE A 5 -6.55 -6.14 -9.12
C ILE A 5 -6.26 -4.71 -9.57
N ASN A 6 -7.18 -4.09 -10.32
CA ASN A 6 -6.98 -2.75 -10.84
C ASN A 6 -6.81 -1.72 -9.71
N ASN A 7 -7.60 -1.83 -8.64
CA ASN A 7 -7.49 -0.94 -7.49
C ASN A 7 -6.22 -1.20 -6.67
N LEU A 8 -5.76 -2.45 -6.56
CA LEU A 8 -4.46 -2.78 -5.96
C LEU A 8 -3.31 -2.17 -6.76
N MET A 9 -3.35 -2.27 -8.10
CA MET A 9 -2.34 -1.66 -8.96
C MET A 9 -2.33 -0.13 -8.82
N LYS A 10 -3.51 0.51 -8.72
CA LYS A 10 -3.58 1.95 -8.43
C LYS A 10 -2.96 2.30 -7.08
N ALA A 11 -3.23 1.51 -6.04
CA ALA A 11 -2.61 1.71 -4.73
C ALA A 11 -1.08 1.56 -4.78
N ASP A 12 -0.57 0.57 -5.52
CA ASP A 12 0.87 0.39 -5.70
C ASP A 12 1.52 1.57 -6.45
N VAL A 13 0.87 2.07 -7.50
CA VAL A 13 1.34 3.27 -8.22
C VAL A 13 1.46 4.46 -7.27
N ASN A 14 0.47 4.69 -6.41
CA ASN A 14 0.52 5.79 -5.43
C ASN A 14 1.67 5.58 -4.43
N VAL A 15 1.87 4.35 -3.95
CA VAL A 15 2.99 4.00 -3.06
C VAL A 15 4.34 4.27 -3.74
N ILE A 16 4.50 3.88 -5.01
CA ILE A 16 5.73 4.14 -5.78
C ILE A 16 5.98 5.63 -5.98
N GLN A 17 4.94 6.44 -6.17
CA GLN A 17 5.07 7.89 -6.23
C GLN A 17 5.58 8.47 -4.90
N LEU A 18 5.09 7.97 -3.76
CA LEU A 18 5.58 8.37 -2.45
C LEU A 18 7.06 8.01 -2.25
N TYR A 19 7.48 6.80 -2.62
CA TYR A 19 8.91 6.44 -2.60
C TYR A 19 9.74 7.35 -3.51
N SER A 20 9.21 7.70 -4.69
CA SER A 20 9.91 8.59 -5.62
C SER A 20 10.13 9.98 -5.05
N ALA A 21 9.13 10.53 -4.33
CA ALA A 21 9.25 11.79 -3.61
C ALA A 21 10.33 11.73 -2.51
N LEU A 22 10.32 10.66 -1.69
CA LEU A 22 11.34 10.45 -0.66
C LEU A 22 12.75 10.30 -1.24
N LYS A 23 12.89 9.64 -2.39
CA LYS A 23 14.17 9.52 -3.10
C LYS A 23 14.66 10.86 -3.64
N GLN A 24 13.77 11.66 -4.22
CA GLN A 24 14.11 13.01 -4.71
C GLN A 24 14.59 13.92 -3.57
N ALA A 25 14.06 13.73 -2.37
CA ALA A 25 14.49 14.40 -1.15
C ALA A 25 15.73 13.78 -0.49
N ALA A 26 16.38 12.78 -1.12
CA ALA A 26 17.56 12.06 -0.61
C ALA A 26 17.35 11.39 0.77
N LEU A 27 16.11 10.99 1.09
CA LEU A 27 15.78 10.27 2.33
C LEU A 27 15.94 8.75 2.20
N ILE A 28 15.97 8.26 0.97
CA ILE A 28 16.20 6.86 0.61
C ILE A 28 17.03 6.80 -0.67
N ASP A 29 17.73 5.70 -0.89
CA ASP A 29 18.59 5.52 -2.05
C ASP A 29 17.84 4.98 -3.27
N GLU A 30 16.84 4.14 -3.04
CA GLU A 30 16.16 3.38 -4.09
C GLU A 30 14.64 3.32 -3.92
N VAL A 31 13.94 3.26 -5.05
CA VAL A 31 12.49 3.03 -5.11
C VAL A 31 12.28 1.53 -5.28
N PRO A 32 11.48 0.85 -4.44
CA PRO A 32 11.22 -0.57 -4.58
C PRO A 32 10.49 -0.85 -5.91
N PRO A 33 10.67 -2.04 -6.51
CA PRO A 33 10.03 -2.36 -7.79
C PRO A 33 8.50 -2.40 -7.67
N ALA A 34 7.79 -2.02 -8.74
CA ALA A 34 6.34 -2.13 -8.81
C ALA A 34 5.87 -3.59 -8.66
N ILE A 35 4.70 -3.78 -8.05
CA ILE A 35 4.07 -5.08 -7.90
C ILE A 35 3.63 -5.57 -9.28
N LYS A 36 4.00 -6.80 -9.63
CA LYS A 36 3.53 -7.41 -10.88
C LYS A 36 2.02 -7.59 -10.83
N LYS A 37 1.32 -7.17 -11.88
CA LYS A 37 -0.13 -7.33 -12.00
C LYS A 37 -0.52 -8.82 -11.89
N PRO A 38 -1.32 -9.21 -10.89
CA PRO A 38 -1.85 -10.56 -10.82
C PRO A 38 -2.72 -10.87 -12.05
N VAL A 39 -2.53 -12.03 -12.65
CA VAL A 39 -3.36 -12.53 -13.76
C VAL A 39 -4.35 -13.53 -13.17
N ILE A 40 -5.65 -13.26 -13.36
CA ILE A 40 -6.73 -14.13 -12.90
C ILE A 40 -7.68 -14.36 -14.08
N SER A 41 -7.60 -15.54 -14.71
CA SER A 41 -8.54 -15.97 -15.75
C SER A 41 -9.77 -16.67 -15.14
N GLU A 42 -9.61 -17.36 -14.00
CA GLU A 42 -10.66 -18.11 -13.30
C GLU A 42 -10.32 -18.33 -11.81
N TYR A 43 -11.23 -18.92 -11.01
CA TYR A 43 -10.94 -19.29 -9.61
C TYR A 43 -9.97 -20.48 -9.59
N ASP A 44 -8.69 -20.16 -9.42
CA ASP A 44 -7.58 -21.09 -9.25
C ASP A 44 -6.87 -20.71 -7.95
N GLU A 45 -6.52 -21.69 -7.12
CA GLU A 45 -5.76 -21.49 -5.88
C GLU A 45 -4.47 -20.69 -6.13
N LYS A 46 -3.82 -20.91 -7.28
CA LYS A 46 -2.63 -20.15 -7.68
C LYS A 46 -2.94 -18.68 -7.94
N ALA A 47 -4.08 -18.37 -8.55
CA ALA A 47 -4.54 -17.01 -8.78
C ALA A 47 -4.86 -16.29 -7.45
N HIS A 48 -5.45 -17.01 -6.49
CA HIS A 48 -5.69 -16.50 -5.15
C HIS A 48 -4.38 -16.22 -4.40
N LEU A 49 -3.42 -17.15 -4.46
CA LEU A 49 -2.11 -17.01 -3.82
C LEU A 49 -1.32 -15.84 -4.42
N ASN A 50 -1.34 -15.67 -5.75
CA ASN A 50 -0.73 -14.53 -6.42
C ASN A 50 -1.31 -13.19 -5.97
N LEU A 51 -2.63 -13.11 -5.83
CA LEU A 51 -3.27 -11.90 -5.33
C LEU A 51 -2.94 -11.64 -3.86
N GLY A 52 -2.95 -12.69 -3.01
CA GLY A 52 -2.53 -12.61 -1.61
C GLY A 52 -1.10 -12.07 -1.47
N ASN A 53 -0.17 -12.59 -2.26
CA ASN A 53 1.21 -12.11 -2.31
C ASN A 53 1.31 -10.65 -2.73
N ALA A 54 0.53 -10.23 -3.73
CA ALA A 54 0.49 -8.82 -4.14
C ALA A 54 0.00 -7.91 -3.00
N PHE A 55 -1.03 -8.31 -2.24
CA PHE A 55 -1.47 -7.58 -1.06
C PHE A 55 -0.39 -7.50 0.03
N LEU A 56 0.31 -8.62 0.28
CA LEU A 56 1.40 -8.65 1.25
C LEU A 56 2.54 -7.71 0.86
N LEU A 57 2.90 -7.67 -0.42
CA LEU A 57 3.92 -6.75 -0.93
C LEU A 57 3.48 -5.29 -0.78
N LEU A 58 2.23 -4.96 -1.14
CA LEU A 58 1.70 -3.60 -0.98
C LEU A 58 1.75 -3.16 0.48
N LYS A 59 1.31 -4.02 1.38
CA LYS A 59 1.37 -3.81 2.82
C LYS A 59 2.80 -3.53 3.29
N ASN A 60 3.75 -4.39 2.92
CA ASN A 60 5.14 -4.25 3.35
C ASN A 60 5.73 -2.92 2.88
N LYS A 61 5.44 -2.51 1.65
CA LYS A 61 5.83 -1.20 1.14
C LYS A 61 5.22 -0.04 1.92
N ILE A 62 3.95 -0.12 2.30
CA ILE A 62 3.30 0.94 3.11
C ILE A 62 3.93 1.01 4.50
N ASN A 63 4.16 -0.13 5.15
CA ASN A 63 4.79 -0.15 6.47
C ASN A 63 6.24 0.33 6.43
N ASP A 64 6.95 0.09 5.33
CA ASP A 64 8.31 0.59 5.16
C ASP A 64 8.35 2.11 4.92
N LEU A 65 7.40 2.67 4.15
CA LEU A 65 7.23 4.13 4.06
C LEU A 65 7.06 4.76 5.44
N LEU A 66 6.24 4.15 6.31
CA LEU A 66 6.04 4.64 7.67
C LEU A 66 7.33 4.61 8.49
N LYS A 67 8.13 3.55 8.38
CA LYS A 67 9.43 3.49 9.04
C LYS A 67 10.35 4.61 8.58
N VAL A 68 10.36 4.92 7.27
CA VAL A 68 11.14 6.05 6.74
C VAL A 68 10.63 7.37 7.31
N LEU A 69 9.32 7.61 7.30
CA LEU A 69 8.74 8.84 7.87
C LEU A 69 9.09 9.00 9.35
N TYR A 70 9.02 7.92 10.14
CA TYR A 70 9.42 7.93 11.55
C TYR A 70 10.92 8.16 11.73
N LYS A 71 11.77 7.53 10.93
CA LYS A 71 13.23 7.67 11.01
C LYS A 71 13.70 9.11 10.81
N TYR A 72 13.00 9.87 9.97
CA TYR A 72 13.33 11.26 9.63
C TYR A 72 12.42 12.28 10.33
N ASP A 73 11.68 11.86 11.37
CA ASP A 73 10.79 12.74 12.16
C ASP A 73 9.79 13.55 11.31
N LEU A 74 9.35 12.97 10.20
CA LEU A 74 8.42 13.64 9.26
C LEU A 74 6.95 13.52 9.69
N VAL A 75 6.67 12.74 10.72
CA VAL A 75 5.32 12.61 11.27
C VAL A 75 4.98 13.77 12.21
N ASP A 76 3.71 14.13 12.25
CA ASP A 76 3.22 15.27 13.02
C ASP A 76 3.60 15.21 14.52
N MET A 77 4.18 16.32 15.00
CA MET A 77 4.50 16.64 16.39
C MET A 77 3.29 16.60 17.36
N TYR A 78 2.05 16.67 16.86
CA TYR A 78 0.82 16.54 17.66
C TYR A 78 0.31 15.10 17.82
N GLY A 79 1.05 14.10 17.33
CA GLY A 79 0.76 12.68 17.59
C GLY A 79 -0.27 12.03 16.66
N ASN A 80 -0.80 12.74 15.67
CA ASN A 80 -1.70 12.19 14.65
C ASN A 80 -0.95 11.47 13.51
N GLY A 81 0.02 10.63 13.88
CA GLY A 81 0.79 9.85 12.92
C GLY A 81 -0.06 8.82 12.16
N VAL A 82 0.41 8.40 10.99
CA VAL A 82 -0.19 7.26 10.30
C VAL A 82 0.19 5.98 11.04
N VAL A 83 -0.80 5.12 11.31
CA VAL A 83 -0.57 3.83 11.96
C VAL A 83 -0.20 2.78 10.91
N GLY A 84 0.76 1.92 11.25
CA GLY A 84 1.13 0.75 10.47
C GLY A 84 -0.06 -0.15 10.17
N ILE A 85 0.02 -0.88 9.05
CA ILE A 85 -0.97 -1.89 8.72
C ILE A 85 -0.57 -3.21 9.39
N GLU A 86 -1.46 -3.73 10.23
CA GLU A 86 -1.27 -5.01 10.94
C GLU A 86 -1.25 -6.21 9.98
N TYR A 87 -0.82 -7.38 10.45
CA TYR A 87 -0.89 -8.61 9.67
C TYR A 87 -2.31 -9.17 9.64
N TRP A 88 -2.76 -9.60 8.47
CA TRP A 88 -4.04 -10.28 8.30
C TRP A 88 -3.85 -11.58 7.53
N LEU A 89 -4.51 -12.62 8.03
CA LEU A 89 -4.73 -13.88 7.34
C LEU A 89 -6.11 -13.85 6.69
N ILE A 90 -6.18 -14.40 5.48
CA ILE A 90 -7.45 -14.53 4.77
C ILE A 90 -7.95 -15.96 4.98
N ASN A 91 -8.69 -16.16 6.07
CA ASN A 91 -9.38 -17.43 6.35
C ASN A 91 -10.83 -17.36 5.83
N ALA A 92 -11.00 -17.32 4.51
CA ALA A 92 -12.31 -17.31 3.87
C ALA A 92 -12.53 -18.60 3.08
N LEU A 93 -13.65 -19.29 3.34
CA LEU A 93 -14.00 -20.56 2.69
C LEU A 93 -14.84 -20.38 1.42
N ASP A 94 -15.42 -19.20 1.20
CA ASP A 94 -16.24 -18.90 0.03
C ASP A 94 -15.77 -17.62 -0.69
N PHE A 95 -16.08 -17.57 -1.99
CA PHE A 95 -15.65 -16.50 -2.88
C PHE A 95 -16.20 -15.11 -2.51
N LYS A 96 -17.43 -15.04 -1.97
CA LYS A 96 -18.06 -13.76 -1.63
C LYS A 96 -17.38 -13.14 -0.42
N THR A 97 -17.16 -13.94 0.63
CA THR A 97 -16.41 -13.52 1.82
C THR A 97 -14.99 -13.13 1.45
N LEU A 98 -14.34 -13.91 0.58
CA LEU A 98 -12.99 -13.61 0.11
C LEU A 98 -12.91 -12.25 -0.58
N LYS A 99 -13.83 -11.99 -1.53
CA LYS A 99 -13.92 -10.70 -2.24
C LYS A 99 -14.14 -9.54 -1.27
N SER A 100 -15.00 -9.72 -0.27
CA SER A 100 -15.26 -8.69 0.75
C SER A 100 -14.02 -8.41 1.60
N THR A 101 -13.32 -9.46 2.06
CA THR A 101 -12.07 -9.32 2.82
C THR A 101 -11.04 -8.53 2.02
N TYR A 102 -10.79 -8.86 0.75
CA TYR A 102 -9.85 -8.11 -0.07
C TYR A 102 -10.22 -6.64 -0.25
N ASN A 103 -11.50 -6.34 -0.48
CA ASN A 103 -11.96 -4.96 -0.58
C ASN A 103 -11.74 -4.18 0.72
N ASN A 104 -12.03 -4.79 1.87
CA ASN A 104 -11.83 -4.16 3.17
C ASN A 104 -10.35 -3.87 3.41
N GLN A 105 -9.46 -4.83 3.13
CA GLN A 105 -8.02 -4.65 3.29
C GLN A 105 -7.46 -3.59 2.32
N LEU A 106 -7.97 -3.54 1.09
CA LEU A 106 -7.59 -2.49 0.15
C LEU A 106 -8.08 -1.11 0.60
N SER A 107 -9.25 -1.02 1.22
CA SER A 107 -9.76 0.22 1.80
C SER A 107 -8.84 0.73 2.92
N VAL A 108 -8.38 -0.16 3.80
CA VAL A 108 -7.40 0.18 4.84
C VAL A 108 -6.10 0.67 4.21
N CYS A 109 -5.54 -0.07 3.25
CA CYS A 109 -4.33 0.34 2.54
C CYS A 109 -4.46 1.74 1.92
N ASN A 110 -5.56 2.01 1.22
CA ASN A 110 -5.79 3.32 0.59
C ASN A 110 -5.89 4.45 1.61
N LYS A 111 -6.60 4.25 2.71
CA LYS A 111 -6.67 5.26 3.79
C LYS A 111 -5.28 5.56 4.36
N THR A 112 -4.48 4.53 4.59
CA THR A 112 -3.10 4.68 5.07
C THR A 112 -2.23 5.42 4.04
N ILE A 113 -2.32 5.06 2.75
CA ILE A 113 -1.62 5.76 1.66
C ILE A 113 -1.99 7.24 1.62
N THR A 114 -3.29 7.57 1.69
CA THR A 114 -3.76 8.96 1.67
C THR A 114 -3.15 9.76 2.83
N LYS A 115 -3.14 9.20 4.05
CA LYS A 115 -2.51 9.88 5.19
C LYS A 115 -1.00 10.06 5.02
N ILE A 116 -0.29 9.06 4.50
CA ILE A 116 1.15 9.17 4.20
C ILE A 116 1.37 10.29 3.18
N GLN A 117 0.54 10.33 2.14
CA GLN A 117 0.59 11.37 1.14
C GLN A 117 0.38 12.77 1.72
N GLU A 118 -0.58 12.93 2.63
CA GLU A 118 -0.79 14.20 3.36
C GLU A 118 0.46 14.60 4.14
N ILE A 119 1.09 13.66 4.87
CA ILE A 119 2.34 13.92 5.60
C ILE A 119 3.45 14.36 4.65
N VAL A 120 3.67 13.62 3.57
CA VAL A 120 4.72 13.93 2.57
C VAL A 120 4.49 15.31 1.95
N ILE A 121 3.23 15.67 1.67
CA ILE A 121 2.85 16.99 1.14
C ILE A 121 3.09 18.10 2.18
N LEU A 122 2.68 17.89 3.44
CA LEU A 122 2.86 18.88 4.52
C LEU A 122 4.33 19.16 4.81
N ASN A 123 5.19 18.16 4.62
CA ASN A 123 6.64 18.31 4.73
C ASN A 123 7.30 18.89 3.45
N GLY A 124 6.51 19.32 2.46
CA GLY A 124 7.01 19.93 1.23
C GLY A 124 7.73 18.97 0.29
N LEU A 125 7.56 17.65 0.48
CA LEU A 125 8.22 16.62 -0.33
C LEU A 125 7.44 16.27 -1.60
N MET A 126 6.17 16.69 -1.69
CA MET A 126 5.32 16.48 -2.86
C MET A 126 4.26 17.59 -2.96
N GLU A 127 3.84 17.94 -4.18
CA GLU A 127 2.73 18.89 -4.41
C GLU A 127 1.35 18.21 -4.32
N ARG A 128 0.32 18.99 -3.96
CA ARG A 128 -1.08 18.56 -4.11
C ARG A 128 -1.43 18.55 -5.60
N LYS A 129 -1.76 17.38 -6.13
CA LYS A 129 -2.36 17.22 -7.47
C LYS A 129 -3.88 17.27 -7.39
#